data_AF-A0A944KEX3-F1
#
_entry.id   AF-A0A944KEX3-F1
#
_cell.length_a   1.000
_cell.length_b   1.000
_cell.length_c   1.000
_cell.angle_alpha   90.00
_cell.angle_beta   90.00
_cell.angle_gamma   90.00
#
_symmetry.space_group_name_H-M   'P 1'
#
loop_
_entity.id
_entity.type
_entity.pdbx_description
1 polymer ?
#
loop_
_entity_poly.entity_id
_entity_poly.type
_entity_poly.pdbx_seq_one_letter_code
_entity_poly.pdbx_strand_id
1 'polypeptide(L)' 'MVGNTIDFTEERAPCGRIVHGLRYQEDDDAGLFIDEATYACGCRRIRHEFHDGSVRVSAVRHDGTVLPDEHSGEHEV' A
#
# COMPACT_ATOMS: atom_id res chain seq x y z
N MET A 1 -1.33 -6.93 17.79
CA MET A 1 -0.89 -7.05 16.38
C MET A 1 -1.50 -8.29 15.74
N VAL A 2 -2.54 -8.12 14.93
CA VAL A 2 -3.14 -9.18 14.09
C VAL A 2 -3.06 -8.72 12.65
N GLY A 3 -2.24 -9.39 11.85
CA GLY A 3 -2.18 -9.19 10.41
C GLY A 3 -3.30 -9.99 9.74
N ASN A 4 -4.15 -9.31 8.97
CA ASN A 4 -5.14 -9.95 8.11
C ASN A 4 -4.60 -10.01 6.67
N THR A 5 -4.57 -11.20 6.07
CA THR A 5 -4.21 -11.35 4.66
C THR A 5 -5.45 -11.73 3.87
N ILE A 6 -5.77 -10.94 2.85
CA ILE A 6 -6.94 -11.09 1.99
C ILE A 6 -6.46 -11.38 0.57
N ASP A 7 -6.97 -12.43 -0.05
CA ASP A 7 -6.81 -12.62 -1.48
C ASP A 7 -7.76 -11.70 -2.26
N PHE A 8 -7.26 -11.11 -3.34
CA PHE A 8 -8.10 -10.37 -4.28
C PHE A 8 -7.88 -10.90 -5.69
N THR A 9 -8.95 -10.94 -6.48
CA THR A 9 -8.94 -11.52 -7.83
C THR A 9 -8.69 -10.47 -8.91
N GLU A 10 -9.16 -9.24 -8.71
CA GLU A 10 -9.16 -8.20 -9.74
C GLU A 10 -8.88 -6.82 -9.13
N GLU A 11 -7.61 -6.43 -9.06
CA GLU A 11 -7.21 -5.06 -8.71
C GLU A 11 -6.20 -4.50 -9.72
N ARG A 12 -6.25 -3.18 -9.94
CA ARG A 12 -5.32 -2.49 -10.85
C ARG A 12 -3.97 -2.27 -10.18
N ALA A 13 -2.96 -2.97 -10.68
CA ALA A 13 -1.58 -2.81 -10.26
C ALA A 13 -1.00 -1.45 -10.68
N PRO A 14 0.08 -0.98 -10.01
CA PRO A 14 0.86 0.22 -10.38
C PRO A 14 1.36 0.27 -11.84
N CYS A 15 1.52 -0.88 -12.49
CA CYS A 15 1.88 -0.97 -13.92
C CYS A 15 0.68 -0.77 -14.86
N GLY A 16 -0.54 -0.64 -14.31
CA GLY A 16 -1.78 -0.42 -15.04
C GLY A 16 -2.56 -1.69 -15.40
N ARG A 17 -1.99 -2.88 -15.16
CA ARG A 17 -2.63 -4.19 -15.41
C ARG A 17 -3.59 -4.57 -14.28
N ILE A 18 -4.73 -5.16 -14.62
CA ILE A 18 -5.64 -5.78 -13.64
C ILE A 18 -5.15 -7.20 -13.38
N VAL A 19 -4.81 -7.52 -12.13
CA VAL A 19 -4.31 -8.83 -11.73
C VAL A 19 -4.84 -9.21 -10.35
N HIS A 20 -4.77 -10.50 -10.04
CA HIS A 20 -4.98 -10.99 -8.69
C HIS A 20 -3.77 -10.70 -7.80
N GLY A 21 -3.92 -10.90 -6.49
CA GLY A 21 -2.86 -10.70 -5.53
C GLY A 21 -3.28 -10.95 -4.10
N LEU A 22 -2.45 -10.48 -3.17
CA LEU A 22 -2.65 -10.60 -1.74
C LEU A 22 -2.56 -9.22 -1.12
N ARG A 23 -3.47 -8.92 -0.19
CA ARG A 23 -3.49 -7.69 0.59
C ARG A 23 -3.29 -8.03 2.06
N TYR A 24 -2.20 -7.58 2.62
CA TYR A 24 -1.90 -7.64 4.04
C TYR A 24 -2.35 -6.34 4.71
N GLN A 25 -3.17 -6.44 5.75
CA GLN A 25 -3.57 -5.32 6.57
C GLN A 25 -3.20 -5.60 8.01
N GLU A 26 -2.61 -4.63 8.68
CA GLU A 26 -2.27 -4.71 10.09
C GLU A 26 -2.67 -3.40 10.77
N ASP A 27 -3.34 -3.55 11.90
CA ASP A 27 -3.63 -2.47 12.82
C ASP A 27 -2.96 -2.81 14.16
N ASP A 28 -2.17 -1.89 14.69
CA ASP A 28 -1.51 -2.09 15.99
C ASP A 28 -2.36 -1.58 17.16
N ASP A 29 -3.59 -1.09 16.94
CA ASP A 29 -4.45 -0.36 17.92
C ASP A 29 -3.81 0.93 18.47
N ALA A 30 -2.49 1.07 18.27
CA ALA A 30 -1.64 2.24 18.35
C ALA A 30 -2.28 3.49 17.74
N GLY A 31 -2.79 3.34 16.51
CA GLY A 31 -2.95 4.41 15.52
C GLY A 31 -1.94 4.34 14.37
N LEU A 32 -1.25 3.20 14.21
CA LEU A 32 -0.53 2.84 12.99
C LEU A 32 -1.33 1.76 12.25
N PHE A 33 -1.75 2.08 11.04
CA PHE A 33 -2.39 1.14 10.13
C PHE A 33 -1.52 0.92 8.89
N ILE A 34 -1.22 -0.34 8.61
CA ILE A 34 -0.40 -0.77 7.49
C ILE A 34 -1.29 -1.54 6.52
N ASP A 35 -1.34 -1.08 5.28
CA ASP A 35 -2.01 -1.76 4.17
C ASP A 35 -1.00 -2.02 3.04
N GLU A 36 -0.74 -3.29 2.76
CA GLU A 36 0.19 -3.72 1.75
C GLU A 36 -0.48 -4.64 0.74
N ALA A 37 -0.52 -4.23 -0.53
CA ALA A 37 -0.96 -5.06 -1.64
C ALA A 37 0.24 -5.58 -2.44
N THR A 38 0.34 -6.90 -2.56
CA THR A 38 1.29 -7.59 -3.44
C THR A 38 0.55 -8.18 -4.62
N TYR A 39 0.85 -7.68 -5.82
CA TYR A 39 0.19 -8.07 -7.05
C TYR A 39 0.91 -9.25 -7.71
N ALA A 40 0.17 -10.16 -8.35
CA ALA A 40 0.73 -11.32 -9.04
C ALA A 40 1.68 -10.97 -10.20
N CYS A 41 1.58 -9.74 -10.74
CA CYS A 41 2.53 -9.24 -11.73
C CYS A 41 3.90 -8.87 -11.13
N GLY A 42 4.05 -8.87 -9.80
CA GLY A 42 5.25 -8.47 -9.07
C GLY A 42 5.25 -7.01 -8.62
N CYS A 43 4.19 -6.25 -8.87
CA CYS A 43 4.06 -4.92 -8.27
C CYS A 43 3.75 -5.03 -6.78
N ARG A 44 4.06 -3.97 -6.04
CA ARG A 44 3.70 -3.83 -4.63
C ARG A 44 3.18 -2.43 -4.36
N ARG A 45 2.21 -2.30 -3.46
CA ARG A 45 1.74 -1.03 -2.94
C ARG A 45 1.70 -1.12 -1.43
N ILE A 46 2.18 -0.10 -0.75
CA ILE A 46 2.25 -0.01 0.70
C ILE A 46 1.64 1.34 1.08
N ARG A 47 0.66 1.33 1.98
CA ARG A 47 0.00 2.50 2.55
C ARG A 47 0.17 2.42 4.05
N HIS A 48 0.83 3.42 4.62
CA HIS A 48 0.92 3.59 6.06
C HIS A 48 0.10 4.79 6.47
N GLU A 49 -0.80 4.59 7.41
CA GLU A 49 -1.57 5.65 8.06
C GLU A 49 -1.07 5.78 9.49
N PHE A 50 -0.67 7.00 9.85
CA PHE A 50 -0.03 7.33 11.13
C PHE A 50 -1.04 8.00 12.06
N HIS A 51 -0.71 8.02 13.36
CA HIS A 51 -1.53 8.58 14.43
C HIS A 51 -1.94 10.05 14.20
N ASP A 52 -1.10 10.81 13.50
CA ASP A 52 -1.34 12.22 13.17
C ASP A 52 -2.35 12.39 12.01
N GLY A 53 -2.91 11.29 11.48
CA GLY A 53 -3.75 11.30 10.28
C GLY A 53 -2.95 11.43 8.97
N SER A 54 -1.63 11.58 9.08
CA SER A 54 -0.72 11.54 7.94
C SER A 54 -0.80 10.17 7.26
N VAL A 55 -0.85 10.17 5.93
CA VAL A 55 -0.85 8.95 5.12
C VAL A 55 0.36 8.99 4.20
N ARG A 56 1.13 7.91 4.15
CA ARG A 56 2.24 7.75 3.21
C ARG A 56 1.95 6.57 2.32
N VAL A 57 1.95 6.78 1.01
CA VAL A 57 1.72 5.72 0.03
C VAL A 57 2.98 5.51 -0.79
N SER A 58 3.43 4.28 -0.89
CA SER A 58 4.53 3.93 -1.78
C SER A 58 4.07 2.83 -2.71
N ALA A 59 4.29 3.01 -4.00
CA ALA A 59 3.98 2.01 -5.01
C ALA A 59 5.25 1.65 -5.76
N VAL A 60 5.55 0.36 -5.86
CA VAL A 60 6.71 -0.17 -6.57
C VAL A 60 6.20 -1.02 -7.71
N ARG A 61 6.63 -0.71 -8.93
CA ARG A 61 6.35 -1.53 -10.10
C ARG A 61 7.19 -2.81 -10.07
N HIS A 62 6.75 -3.83 -10.79
CA HIS A 62 7.50 -5.07 -10.97
C HIS A 62 8.88 -4.85 -11.61
N ASP A 63 9.09 -3.72 -12.29
CA ASP A 63 10.37 -3.31 -12.86
C ASP A 63 11.32 -2.67 -11.83
N GLY A 64 10.93 -2.62 -10.56
CA GLY A 64 11.68 -1.96 -9.48
C GLY A 64 11.52 -0.44 -9.45
N THR A 65 10.75 0.16 -10.38
CA THR A 65 10.45 1.59 -10.38
C THR A 65 9.56 1.92 -9.19
N VAL A 66 10.12 2.70 -8.25
CA VAL A 66 9.34 3.33 -7.18
C VAL A 66 8.61 4.53 -7.78
N LEU A 67 7.28 4.50 -7.75
CA LEU A 67 6.47 5.62 -8.15
C LEU A 67 6.51 6.67 -7.03
N PRO A 68 6.70 7.96 -7.37
CA PRO A 68 6.65 9.02 -6.38
C PRO A 68 5.27 8.99 -5.70
N ASP A 69 5.30 9.08 -4.36
CA ASP A 69 4.12 9.21 -3.52
C ASP A 69 3.37 10.50 -3.92
N GLU A 70 2.15 10.36 -4.46
CA GLU A 70 1.30 11.51 -4.80
C GLU A 70 0.73 12.20 -3.54
N HIS A 71 1.09 11.72 -2.33
CA HIS A 71 0.60 12.24 -1.06
C HIS A 71 1.72 12.43 -0.01
N SER A 72 2.83 13.06 -0.38
CA SER A 72 3.53 13.90 0.61
C SER A 72 2.76 15.20 0.71
N GLY A 73 1.63 15.18 1.42
CA GLY A 73 1.01 16.40 1.91
C GLY A 73 2.04 17.10 2.78
N GLU A 74 2.61 18.18 2.24
CA GLU A 74 3.46 19.09 2.98
C GLU A 74 2.65 19.54 4.21
N HIS A 75 3.07 19.10 5.40
CA HIS A 75 2.56 19.66 6.63
C HIS A 75 3.24 21.03 6.77
N GLU A 76 2.69 22.03 6.09
CA GLU A 76 2.98 23.44 6.35
C GLU A 76 2.33 23.82 7.69
N VAL A 77 3.13 23.81 8.77
CA VAL A 77 2.83 24.54 10.01
C VAL A 77 3.53 25.89 10.02
#